data_AF-A0A973PZE2-F1
#
_entry.id   AF-A0A973PZE2-F1
#
_cell.length_a   1.000
_cell.length_b   1.000
_cell.length_c   1.000
_cell.angle_alpha   90.00
_cell.angle_beta   90.00
_cell.angle_gamma   90.00
#
_symmetry.space_group_name_H-M   'P 1'
#
loop_
_entity.id
_entity.type
_entity.pdbx_description
1 polymer ?
#
loop_
_entity_poly.entity_id
_entity_poly.type
_entity_poly.pdbx_seq_one_letter_code
_entity_poly.pdbx_strand_id
1 'polypeptide(L)'
;MLGELREKARARLDPVHWDYFEGGAGDETAVAENVRAFARLALLPRVLRGAGPPDLAVELPGARAATPVLVAPTAFHRLAHP
;
A
#
# COMPACT_ATOMS: atom_id res chain seq x y z
N MET A 1 -10.21 2.43 -5.89
CA MET A 1 -9.45 3.39 -5.07
C MET A 1 -7.93 3.36 -5.32
N LEU A 2 -7.14 2.36 -4.86
CA LEU A 2 -5.67 2.36 -5.08
C LEU A 2 -5.28 2.19 -6.56
N GLY A 3 -5.93 1.27 -7.29
CA GLY A 3 -5.70 1.10 -8.73
C GLY A 3 -6.03 2.37 -9.54
N GLU A 4 -7.07 3.11 -9.15
CA GLU A 4 -7.38 4.40 -9.80
C GLU A 4 -6.32 5.47 -9.54
N LEU A 5 -5.72 5.49 -8.34
CA LEU A 5 -4.62 6.40 -8.03
C LEU A 5 -3.37 6.05 -8.84
N ARG A 6 -3.07 4.76 -9.00
CA ARG A 6 -2.01 4.26 -9.86
C ARG A 6 -2.19 4.73 -11.31
N GLU A 7 -3.38 4.54 -11.89
CA GLU A 7 -3.64 4.98 -13.27
C GLU A 7 -3.56 6.51 -13.42
N LYS A 8 -4.04 7.27 -12.44
CA LYS A 8 -3.89 8.73 -12.43
C LYS A 8 -2.42 9.16 -12.35
N ALA A 9 -1.59 8.45 -11.58
CA ALA A 9 -0.16 8.72 -11.50
C ALA A 9 0.52 8.40 -12.84
N ARG A 10 0.22 7.24 -13.44
CA ARG A 10 0.72 6.85 -14.76
C ARG A 10 0.39 7.88 -15.85
N ALA A 11 -0.80 8.48 -15.79
CA ALA A 11 -1.22 9.49 -16.76
C ALA A 11 -0.59 10.88 -16.53
N ARG A 12 0.00 11.14 -15.36
CA ARG A 12 0.53 12.47 -14.97
C ARG A 12 2.05 12.54 -14.90
N LEU A 13 2.70 11.44 -14.56
CA LEU A 13 4.14 11.40 -14.39
C LEU A 13 4.84 11.32 -15.75
N ASP A 14 6.03 11.90 -15.82
CA ASP A 14 6.95 11.61 -16.92
C ASP A 14 7.20 10.10 -16.97
N PRO A 15 7.24 9.47 -18.16
CA PRO A 15 7.41 8.01 -18.27
C PRO A 15 8.63 7.48 -17.51
N VAL A 16 9.74 8.21 -17.49
CA VAL A 16 10.96 7.79 -16.78
C VAL A 16 10.73 7.82 -15.26
N HIS A 17 10.00 8.81 -14.76
CA HIS A 17 9.65 8.90 -13.34
C HIS A 17 8.62 7.83 -12.95
N TRP A 18 7.66 7.54 -13.83
CA TRP A 18 6.71 6.46 -13.64
C TRP A 18 7.44 5.12 -13.48
N ASP A 19 8.37 4.80 -14.38
CA ASP A 19 9.14 3.56 -14.33
C ASP A 19 9.99 3.46 -13.06
N TYR A 20 10.50 4.59 -12.54
CA TYR A 20 11.23 4.61 -11.26
C TYR A 20 10.38 4.14 -10.06
N PHE A 21 9.12 4.57 -10.01
CA PHE A 21 8.22 4.22 -8.90
C PHE A 21 7.51 2.89 -9.09
N GLU A 22 7.20 2.54 -10.33
CA GLU A 22 6.44 1.34 -10.66
C GLU A 22 7.33 0.10 -10.77
N GLY A 23 8.58 0.29 -11.22
CA GLY A 23 9.48 -0.81 -11.57
C GLY A 23 9.91 -1.69 -10.40
N GLY A 24 10.08 -2.97 -10.70
CA GLY A 24 10.65 -3.98 -9.81
C GLY A 24 12.05 -4.43 -10.25
N ALA A 25 12.60 -5.41 -9.52
CA ALA A 25 13.87 -6.03 -9.90
C ALA A 25 13.66 -7.11 -10.98
N GLY A 26 14.49 -7.10 -12.02
CA GLY A 26 14.50 -8.12 -13.07
C GLY A 26 13.13 -8.27 -13.74
N ASP A 27 12.64 -9.50 -13.85
CA ASP A 27 11.32 -9.81 -14.43
C ASP A 27 10.13 -9.45 -13.50
N GLU A 28 10.38 -8.70 -12.43
CA GLU A 28 9.38 -8.16 -11.50
C GLU A 28 8.49 -9.22 -10.82
N THR A 29 8.92 -10.48 -10.86
CA THR A 29 8.14 -11.62 -10.35
C THR A 29 7.81 -11.44 -8.87
N ALA A 30 8.75 -10.92 -8.08
CA ALA A 30 8.54 -10.67 -6.66
C ALA A 30 7.49 -9.59 -6.40
N VAL A 31 7.48 -8.49 -7.16
CA VAL A 31 6.49 -7.42 -7.01
C VAL A 31 5.09 -7.92 -7.34
N ALA A 32 4.95 -8.67 -8.44
CA ALA A 32 3.69 -9.30 -8.81
C ALA A 32 3.22 -10.32 -7.76
N GLU A 33 4.14 -11.13 -7.22
CA GLU A 33 3.82 -12.17 -6.24
C GLU A 33 3.42 -11.59 -4.88
N ASN A 34 4.02 -10.49 -4.44
CA ASN A 34 3.64 -9.80 -3.20
C ASN A 34 2.15 -9.44 -3.17
N VAL A 35 1.60 -8.99 -4.31
CA VAL A 35 0.16 -8.66 -4.44
C VAL A 35 -0.68 -9.94 -4.50
N ARG A 36 -0.28 -10.91 -5.33
CA ARG A 36 -1.02 -12.19 -5.48
C ARG A 36 -1.09 -12.99 -4.19
N ALA A 37 -0.09 -12.87 -3.31
CA ALA A 37 -0.05 -13.56 -2.04
C ALA A 37 -1.27 -13.28 -1.15
N PHE A 38 -1.74 -12.03 -1.11
CA PHE A 38 -2.91 -11.65 -0.33
C PHE A 38 -4.20 -12.29 -0.85
N ALA A 39 -4.32 -12.51 -2.17
CA ALA A 39 -5.51 -13.13 -2.76
C ALA A 39 -5.66 -14.62 -2.39
N ARG A 40 -4.60 -15.26 -1.88
CA ARG A 40 -4.66 -16.64 -1.37
C ARG A 40 -5.24 -16.74 0.04
N LEU A 41 -5.38 -15.62 0.75
CA LEU A 41 -5.87 -15.59 2.12
C LEU A 41 -7.35 -15.18 2.12
N ALA A 42 -8.15 -15.89 2.91
CA ALA A 42 -9.54 -15.54 3.17
C ALA A 42 -9.72 -15.14 4.64
N LEU A 43 -10.47 -14.07 4.87
CA LEU A 43 -10.93 -13.72 6.21
C LEU A 43 -12.18 -14.54 6.52
N LEU A 44 -12.20 -15.21 7.68
CA LEU A 44 -13.40 -15.88 8.18
C LEU A 44 -14.25 -14.89 9.00
N PRO A 45 -15.41 -14.43 8.51
CA PRO A 45 -16.22 -13.47 9.23
C PRO A 45 -16.80 -14.08 10.51
N ARG A 46 -16.73 -13.35 11.62
CA ARG A 46 -17.27 -13.76 12.92
C ARG A 46 -18.50 -12.91 13.25
N VAL A 47 -19.70 -13.48 13.14
CA VAL A 47 -20.97 -12.77 13.35
C VAL A 47 -21.44 -12.80 14.81
N LEU A 48 -22.38 -11.91 15.15
CA LEU A 48 -23.03 -11.79 16.47
C LEU A 48 -22.04 -11.61 17.64
N ARG A 49 -20.93 -10.89 17.43
CA ARG A 49 -19.88 -10.72 18.44
C ARG A 49 -20.12 -9.57 19.42
N GLY A 50 -21.08 -8.69 19.18
CA GLY A 50 -21.33 -7.51 20.01
C GLY A 50 -20.13 -6.56 20.14
N ALA A 51 -19.12 -6.70 19.28
CA ALA A 51 -18.02 -5.77 19.21
C ALA A 51 -18.58 -4.46 18.66
N GLY A 52 -18.45 -3.36 19.41
CA GLY A 52 -18.83 -2.03 18.96
C GLY A 52 -17.99 -1.57 17.75
N PRO A 53 -17.89 -0.26 17.49
CA PRO A 53 -17.04 0.23 16.40
C PRO A 53 -15.60 -0.28 16.58
N PRO A 54 -14.92 -0.70 15.50
CA PRO A 54 -13.55 -1.19 15.59
C PRO A 54 -12.61 -0.07 16.01
N ASP A 55 -11.79 -0.30 17.04
CA ASP A 55 -10.62 0.52 17.34
C ASP A 55 -9.43 -0.04 16.54
N LEU A 56 -8.87 0.81 15.67
CA LEU A 56 -7.72 0.48 14.83
C LEU A 56 -6.40 1.06 15.38
N ALA A 57 -6.43 1.76 16.51
CA ALA A 57 -5.24 2.35 17.08
C ALA A 57 -4.24 1.26 17.50
N VAL A 58 -2.95 1.54 17.27
CA VAL A 58 -1.87 0.65 17.68
C VAL A 58 -0.76 1.44 18.37
N GLU A 59 -0.13 0.81 19.36
CA GLU A 59 1.09 1.32 19.99
C GLU A 59 2.31 0.80 19.21
N LEU A 60 3.19 1.71 18.84
CA LEU A 60 4.48 1.45 18.23
C LEU A 60 5.58 1.84 19.23
N PRO A 61 6.81 1.33 19.07
CA PRO A 61 7.93 1.79 19.89
C PRO A 61 8.05 3.33 19.84
N GLY A 62 7.73 3.99 20.97
CA GLY A 62 7.82 5.44 21.12
C GLY A 62 6.69 6.28 20.53
N ALA A 63 5.61 5.68 19.97
CA ALA A 63 4.51 6.45 19.40
C ALA A 63 3.19 5.66 19.35
N ARG A 64 2.06 6.36 19.38
CA ARG A 64 0.74 5.79 19.10
C ARG A 64 0.29 6.18 17.69
N ALA A 65 -0.19 5.21 16.91
CA ALA A 65 -0.76 5.43 15.59
C ALA A 65 -2.28 5.20 15.61
N ALA A 66 -3.03 6.00 14.86
CA ALA A 66 -4.49 5.89 14.77
C ALA A 66 -4.95 4.64 13.97
N THR A 67 -4.07 4.07 13.16
CA THR A 67 -4.35 2.85 12.35
C THR A 67 -3.08 1.99 12.28
N PRO A 68 -3.18 0.69 11.95
CA PRO A 68 -2.01 -0.18 11.77
C PRO A 68 -1.35 -0.04 10.39
N VAL A 69 -1.57 1.06 9.67
CA VAL A 69 -1.04 1.31 8.33
C VAL A 69 -0.13 2.54 8.38
N LEU A 70 1.06 2.41 7.77
CA LEU A 70 2.10 3.44 7.77
C LEU A 70 2.60 3.69 6.35
N VAL A 71 3.15 4.88 6.10
CA VAL A 71 3.85 5.19 4.85
C VAL A 71 5.26 4.62 4.94
N ALA A 72 5.58 3.67 4.04
CA ALA A 72 6.93 3.12 3.93
C ALA A 72 7.93 4.18 3.43
N PRO A 73 9.21 4.10 3.83
CA PRO A 73 10.23 5.01 3.33
C PRO A 73 10.39 4.83 1.82
N THR A 74 10.30 5.94 1.09
CA THR A 74 10.43 6.02 -0.37
C THR A 74 11.31 7.21 -0.70
N ALA A 75 12.11 7.12 -1.77
CA ALA A 75 13.04 8.15 -2.16
C ALA A 75 12.51 9.02 -3.32
N PHE A 76 13.17 10.15 -3.55
CA PHE A 76 12.96 11.03 -4.72
C PHE A 76 11.52 11.53 -4.94
N HIS A 77 10.83 11.95 -3.88
CA HIS A 77 9.44 12.44 -3.97
C HIS A 77 9.24 13.61 -4.94
N ARG A 78 10.28 14.42 -5.21
CA ARG A 78 10.23 15.49 -6.22
C ARG A 78 10.05 15.01 -7.66
N LEU A 79 10.33 13.73 -7.94
CA LEU A 79 10.00 13.14 -9.25
C LEU A 79 8.48 12.94 -9.41
N ALA A 80 7.77 12.72 -8.30
CA ALA A 80 6.31 12.57 -8.28
C ALA A 80 5.59 13.92 -8.14
N HIS A 81 6.16 14.84 -7.35
CA HIS A 81 5.62 16.17 -7.12
C HIS A 81 6.76 17.18 -6.86
N PRO A 82 7.17 17.97 -7.87
CA PRO A 82 8.33 18.86 -7.80
C PRO A 82 8.16 20.05 -6.84
#